data_AF-A0A951U332-F1
#
_entry.id   AF-A0A951U332-F1
#
_cell.length_a   1.000
_cell.length_b   1.000
_cell.length_c   1.000
_cell.angle_alpha   90.00
_cell.angle_beta   90.00
_cell.angle_gamma   90.00
#
_symmetry.space_group_name_H-M   'P 1'
#
loop_
_entity.id
_entity.type
_entity.pdbx_description
1 polymer ?
#
loop_
_entity_poly.entity_id
_entity_poly.type
_entity_poly.pdbx_seq_one_letter_code
_entity_poly.pdbx_strand_id
1 'polypeptide(L)'
;MPAASKQMRFWVDVALESVRRDHTPSFGSGDQRGPFLTARALGMALGALHDGYALAGCGTQLLPFSVAAPALPVGDPNTRYVAGAAACHELLLHRYPAQSAALNMAWDFWVRLFEIPLPLMYPAESYGRMIGDAIHLLGISDRQLG
;
A
#
# COMPACT_ATOMS: atom_id res chain seq x y z
N MET A 1 11.54 18.31 -1.46
CA MET A 1 10.23 17.63 -1.54
C MET A 1 9.27 18.31 -0.59
N PRO A 2 8.05 18.68 -0.99
CA PRO A 2 7.04 19.07 -0.02
C PRO A 2 6.80 17.89 0.92
N ALA A 3 6.51 18.16 2.19
CA ALA A 3 6.12 17.12 3.15
C ALA A 3 4.97 16.28 2.55
N ALA A 4 5.03 14.95 2.71
CA ALA A 4 4.00 14.04 2.19
C ALA A 4 2.58 14.54 2.55
N SER A 5 1.59 14.35 1.69
CA SER A 5 0.22 14.80 1.99
C SER A 5 -0.35 14.12 3.24
N LYS A 6 -1.44 14.64 3.82
CA LYS A 6 -2.11 13.98 4.95
C LYS A 6 -2.58 12.57 4.56
N GLN A 7 -3.04 12.41 3.33
CA GLN A 7 -3.49 11.15 2.75
C GLN A 7 -2.36 10.10 2.70
N MET A 8 -1.15 10.51 2.28
CA MET A 8 0.00 9.60 2.22
C MET A 8 0.55 9.30 3.62
N ARG A 9 0.65 10.31 4.49
CA ARG A 9 1.12 10.10 5.87
C ARG A 9 0.25 9.09 6.63
N PHE A 10 -1.06 9.09 6.40
CA PHE A 10 -1.94 8.09 6.99
C PHE A 10 -1.48 6.66 6.70
N TRP A 11 -1.16 6.35 5.44
CA TRP A 11 -0.71 5.00 5.07
C TRP A 11 0.71 4.68 5.53
N VAL A 12 1.57 5.69 5.68
CA VAL A 12 2.86 5.53 6.37
C VAL A 12 2.64 5.14 7.83
N ASP A 13 1.73 5.83 8.53
CA ASP A 13 1.40 5.54 9.93
C ASP A 13 0.76 4.15 10.07
N VAL A 14 -0.13 3.75 9.16
CA VAL A 14 -0.71 2.40 9.13
C VAL A 14 0.36 1.33 8.93
N ALA A 15 1.31 1.53 8.01
CA ALA A 15 2.40 0.57 7.79
C ALA A 15 3.29 0.43 9.04
N LEU A 16 3.59 1.53 9.73
CA LEU A 16 4.34 1.50 11.00
C LEU A 16 3.55 0.84 12.13
N GLU A 17 2.23 1.09 12.20
CA GLU A 17 1.35 0.42 13.16
C GLU A 17 1.27 -1.09 12.90
N SER A 18 1.27 -1.52 11.64
CA SER A 18 1.35 -2.95 11.29
C SER A 18 2.64 -3.57 11.84
N VAL A 19 3.77 -2.91 11.68
CA VAL A 19 5.06 -3.35 12.24
C VAL A 19 4.99 -3.46 13.77
N ARG A 20 4.45 -2.43 14.44
CA ARG A 20 4.34 -2.41 15.90
C ARG A 20 3.46 -3.55 16.42
N ARG A 21 2.30 -3.77 15.78
CA ARG A 21 1.37 -4.85 16.13
C ARG A 21 2.01 -6.23 15.97
N ASP A 22 2.77 -6.42 14.90
CA ASP A 22 3.45 -7.69 14.61
C ASP A 22 4.46 -8.12 15.70
N HIS A 23 5.04 -7.14 16.39
CA HIS A 23 5.98 -7.31 17.49
C HIS A 23 5.33 -7.29 18.88
N THR A 24 4.02 -7.11 18.96
CA THR A 24 3.30 -7.07 20.24
C THR A 24 2.60 -8.42 20.47
N PRO A 25 2.99 -9.19 21.50
CA PRO A 25 2.46 -10.55 21.71
C PRO A 25 0.93 -10.65 21.82
N SER A 26 0.27 -9.60 22.31
CA SER A 26 -1.20 -9.57 22.46
C SER A 26 -1.97 -9.52 21.13
N PHE A 27 -1.30 -9.27 20.00
CA PHE A 27 -1.95 -9.20 18.68
C PHE A 27 -1.67 -10.43 17.79
N GLY A 28 -0.87 -11.40 18.23
CA GLY A 28 -0.66 -12.67 17.53
C GLY A 28 0.79 -13.15 17.50
N SER A 29 1.03 -14.23 16.75
CA SER A 29 2.36 -14.86 16.56
C SER A 29 3.31 -14.05 15.66
N GLY A 30 2.81 -13.03 14.96
CA GLY A 30 3.56 -12.15 14.05
C GLY A 30 3.87 -12.79 12.70
N ASP A 31 3.71 -12.01 11.62
CA ASP A 31 3.84 -12.41 10.23
C ASP A 31 5.22 -12.04 9.62
N GLN A 32 5.83 -10.93 10.05
CA GLN A 32 7.07 -10.35 9.50
C GLN A 32 8.11 -10.05 10.59
N ARG A 33 8.16 -10.87 11.65
CA ARG A 33 9.03 -10.63 12.81
C ARG A 33 10.51 -10.58 12.47
N GLY A 34 11.22 -9.79 13.26
CA GLY A 34 12.67 -9.64 13.17
C GLY A 34 13.08 -8.59 12.13
N PRO A 35 14.30 -8.03 12.28
CA PRO A 35 14.68 -6.79 11.62
C PRO A 35 14.63 -6.86 10.08
N PHE A 36 15.06 -7.97 9.48
CA PHE A 36 15.13 -8.09 8.03
C PHE A 36 13.76 -8.24 7.37
N LEU A 37 12.91 -9.13 7.89
CA LEU A 37 11.57 -9.35 7.34
C LEU A 37 10.70 -8.10 7.51
N THR A 38 10.79 -7.45 8.66
CA THR A 38 10.11 -6.19 8.94
C THR A 38 10.57 -5.07 8.01
N ALA A 39 11.88 -4.82 7.91
CA ALA A 39 12.42 -3.75 7.06
C ALA A 39 12.02 -3.97 5.60
N ARG A 40 12.02 -5.22 5.15
CA ARG A 40 11.58 -5.60 3.81
C ARG A 40 10.09 -5.34 3.59
N ALA A 41 9.23 -5.84 4.47
CA ALA A 41 7.78 -5.64 4.35
C ALA A 41 7.43 -4.15 4.36
N LEU A 42 8.08 -3.36 5.22
CA LEU A 42 7.91 -1.91 5.26
C LEU A 42 8.41 -1.22 3.98
N GLY A 43 9.61 -1.57 3.50
CA GLY A 43 10.18 -1.00 2.27
C GLY A 43 9.30 -1.28 1.05
N MET A 44 8.76 -2.50 0.95
CA MET A 44 7.81 -2.83 -0.11
C MET A 44 6.50 -2.05 0.04
N ALA A 45 5.93 -1.94 1.25
CA ALA A 45 4.69 -1.21 1.51
C ALA A 45 4.79 0.27 1.12
N LEU A 46 5.92 0.90 1.44
CA LEU A 46 6.20 2.29 1.08
C LEU A 46 6.52 2.44 -0.41
N GLY A 47 7.18 1.45 -1.02
CA GLY A 47 7.37 1.39 -2.47
C GLY A 47 6.05 1.29 -3.24
N ALA A 48 5.11 0.45 -2.77
CA ALA A 48 3.77 0.34 -3.33
C ALA A 48 2.97 1.63 -3.19
N LEU A 49 3.03 2.27 -2.02
CA LEU A 49 2.42 3.58 -1.81
C LEU A 49 2.95 4.64 -2.79
N HIS A 50 4.28 4.67 -2.99
CA HIS A 50 4.93 5.57 -3.93
C HIS A 50 4.52 5.27 -5.37
N ASP A 51 4.66 4.03 -5.82
CA ASP A 51 4.49 3.67 -7.23
C ASP A 51 3.02 3.72 -7.66
N GLY A 52 2.08 3.35 -6.78
CA GLY A 52 0.66 3.58 -7.02
C GLY A 52 0.33 5.07 -7.20
N TYR A 53 0.90 5.94 -6.37
CA TYR A 53 0.72 7.39 -6.49
C TYR A 53 1.37 7.95 -7.77
N ALA A 54 2.61 7.54 -8.05
CA ALA A 54 3.39 8.02 -9.18
C ALA A 54 2.76 7.60 -10.50
N LEU A 55 2.45 6.32 -10.69
CA LEU A 55 1.92 5.79 -11.95
C LEU A 55 0.53 6.34 -12.29
N ALA A 56 -0.35 6.47 -11.29
CA ALA A 56 -1.64 7.13 -11.47
C ALA A 56 -1.50 8.63 -11.84
N GLY A 57 -0.33 9.22 -11.60
CA GLY A 57 0.01 10.59 -11.96
C GLY A 57 0.90 10.74 -13.18
N CYS A 58 1.14 9.66 -13.95
CA CYS A 58 2.09 9.62 -15.06
C CYS A 58 3.55 9.93 -14.64
N GLY A 59 3.90 9.65 -13.39
CA GLY A 59 5.25 9.75 -12.85
C GLY A 59 6.07 8.48 -13.09
N THR A 60 7.29 8.47 -12.55
CA THR A 60 8.23 7.35 -12.69
C THR A 60 8.05 6.32 -11.58
N GLN A 61 7.97 5.03 -11.95
CA GLN A 61 7.98 3.93 -11.00
C GLN A 61 9.37 3.70 -10.38
N LEU A 62 9.41 3.31 -9.12
CA LEU A 62 10.61 2.96 -8.37
C LEU A 62 10.95 1.47 -8.50
N LEU A 63 9.94 0.60 -8.36
CA LEU A 63 10.11 -0.85 -8.34
C LEU A 63 9.94 -1.46 -9.75
N PRO A 64 10.68 -2.52 -10.09
CA PRO A 64 10.69 -3.09 -11.43
C PRO A 64 9.55 -4.11 -11.64
N PHE A 65 8.30 -3.67 -11.57
CA PHE A 65 7.14 -4.50 -11.88
C PHE A 65 6.46 -4.05 -13.19
N SER A 66 5.50 -4.85 -13.66
CA SER A 66 4.68 -4.54 -14.83
C SER A 66 3.21 -4.78 -14.51
N VAL A 67 2.38 -3.75 -14.70
CA VAL A 67 0.93 -3.79 -14.57
C VAL A 67 0.33 -2.98 -15.71
N ALA A 68 -0.72 -3.49 -16.35
CA ALA A 68 -1.45 -2.75 -17.37
C ALA A 68 -2.10 -1.49 -16.76
N ALA A 69 -1.78 -0.31 -17.29
CA ALA A 69 -2.38 0.94 -16.83
C ALA A 69 -3.81 1.07 -17.37
N PRO A 70 -4.84 1.20 -16.51
CA PRO A 70 -6.18 1.48 -16.96
C PRO A 70 -6.33 2.95 -17.37
N ALA A 71 -7.41 3.25 -18.08
CA ALA A 71 -7.82 4.64 -18.31
C ALA A 71 -8.31 5.24 -16.99
N LEU A 72 -7.46 6.08 -16.37
CA LEU A 72 -7.81 6.81 -15.15
C LEU A 72 -8.27 8.23 -15.46
N PRO A 73 -9.19 8.80 -14.66
CA PRO A 73 -9.56 10.21 -14.77
C PRO A 73 -8.32 11.11 -14.64
N VAL A 74 -8.01 11.85 -15.70
CA VAL A 74 -6.86 12.77 -15.71
C VAL A 74 -7.24 14.08 -15.03
N GLY A 75 -6.37 14.59 -14.16
CA GLY A 75 -6.52 15.90 -13.53
C GLY A 75 -7.16 15.88 -12.15
N ASP A 76 -7.68 14.74 -11.68
CA ASP A 76 -8.17 14.63 -10.32
C ASP A 76 -7.03 14.26 -9.34
N PRO A 77 -6.75 15.09 -8.32
CA PRO A 77 -5.69 14.79 -7.35
C PRO A 77 -5.98 13.55 -6.50
N ASN A 78 -7.25 13.19 -6.26
CA ASN A 78 -7.63 12.04 -5.47
C ASN A 78 -7.29 10.71 -6.15
N THR A 79 -7.33 10.65 -7.48
CA THR A 79 -6.98 9.44 -8.25
C THR A 79 -5.60 8.90 -7.87
N ARG A 80 -4.61 9.79 -7.71
CA ARG A 80 -3.25 9.41 -7.33
C ARG A 80 -3.18 8.90 -5.88
N TYR A 81 -3.87 9.58 -4.97
CA TYR A 81 -3.91 9.18 -3.57
C TYR A 81 -4.61 7.84 -3.37
N VAL A 82 -5.73 7.61 -4.06
CA VAL A 82 -6.48 6.34 -4.00
C VAL A 82 -5.63 5.19 -4.53
N ALA A 83 -4.96 5.37 -5.68
CA ALA A 83 -4.11 4.32 -6.24
C ALA A 83 -2.92 3.97 -5.33
N GLY A 84 -2.23 4.98 -4.77
CA GLY A 84 -1.15 4.75 -3.80
C GLY A 84 -1.65 4.08 -2.51
N ALA A 85 -2.76 4.58 -1.95
CA ALA A 85 -3.40 4.00 -0.77
C ALA A 85 -3.77 2.54 -0.98
N ALA A 86 -4.43 2.22 -2.09
CA ALA A 86 -4.89 0.87 -2.41
C ALA A 86 -3.72 -0.08 -2.63
N ALA A 87 -2.65 0.37 -3.29
CA ALA A 87 -1.43 -0.42 -3.46
C ALA A 87 -0.75 -0.74 -2.12
N CYS A 88 -0.64 0.25 -1.24
CA CYS A 88 -0.09 0.06 0.10
C CYS A 88 -0.95 -0.91 0.92
N HIS A 89 -2.27 -0.68 0.92
CA HIS A 89 -3.23 -1.50 1.64
C HIS A 89 -3.18 -2.97 1.19
N GLU A 90 -3.23 -3.21 -0.13
CA GLU A 90 -3.19 -4.56 -0.70
C GLU A 90 -1.89 -5.28 -0.33
N LEU A 91 -0.76 -4.60 -0.44
CA LEU A 91 0.51 -5.20 -0.07
C LEU A 91 0.61 -5.50 1.44
N LEU A 92 0.05 -4.63 2.29
CA LEU A 92 -0.02 -4.89 3.73
C LEU A 92 -0.92 -6.08 4.05
N LEU A 93 -2.05 -6.28 3.34
CA LEU A 93 -2.90 -7.46 3.51
C LEU A 93 -2.14 -8.75 3.20
N HIS A 94 -1.30 -8.75 2.17
CA HIS A 94 -0.45 -9.90 1.84
C HIS A 94 0.68 -10.15 2.85
N ARG A 95 1.26 -9.07 3.40
CA ARG A 95 2.41 -9.18 4.32
C ARG A 95 2.00 -9.41 5.77
N TYR A 96 0.84 -8.92 6.18
CA TYR A 96 0.31 -9.00 7.54
C TYR A 96 -1.11 -9.57 7.55
N PRO A 97 -1.34 -10.80 7.04
CA PRO A 97 -2.67 -11.40 6.95
C PRO A 97 -3.37 -11.52 8.31
N ALA A 98 -2.63 -11.71 9.41
CA ALA A 98 -3.21 -11.75 10.76
C ALA A 98 -3.85 -10.41 11.18
N GLN A 99 -3.50 -9.31 10.49
CA GLN A 99 -3.98 -7.96 10.75
C GLN A 99 -5.05 -7.49 9.73
N SER A 100 -5.52 -8.37 8.84
CA SER A 100 -6.46 -8.03 7.75
C SER A 100 -7.71 -7.27 8.21
N ALA A 101 -8.33 -7.69 9.32
CA ALA A 101 -9.50 -6.99 9.87
C ALA A 101 -9.18 -5.53 10.24
N ALA A 102 -8.01 -5.27 10.83
CA ALA A 102 -7.57 -3.92 11.19
C ALA A 102 -7.21 -3.08 9.96
N LEU A 103 -6.58 -3.69 8.96
CA LEU A 103 -6.23 -3.04 7.70
C LEU A 103 -7.48 -2.62 6.90
N ASN A 104 -8.48 -3.51 6.81
CA ASN A 104 -9.76 -3.19 6.18
C ASN A 104 -10.49 -2.05 6.91
N MET A 105 -10.47 -2.02 8.25
CA MET A 105 -11.01 -0.88 9.01
C MET A 105 -10.23 0.41 8.74
N ALA A 106 -8.90 0.34 8.58
CA ALA A 106 -8.08 1.50 8.25
C ALA A 106 -8.40 2.05 6.85
N TRP A 107 -8.66 1.17 5.87
CA TRP A 107 -9.14 1.55 4.54
C TRP A 107 -10.47 2.30 4.61
N ASP A 108 -11.47 1.72 5.28
CA ASP A 108 -12.80 2.33 5.43
C ASP A 108 -12.72 3.69 6.14
N PHE A 109 -11.89 3.78 7.18
CA PHE A 109 -11.67 5.03 7.91
C PHE A 109 -10.98 6.07 7.03
N TRP A 110 -9.97 5.70 6.24
CA TRP A 110 -9.27 6.60 5.33
C TRP A 110 -10.21 7.18 4.27
N VAL A 111 -11.03 6.32 3.64
CA VAL A 111 -12.02 6.73 2.63
C VAL A 111 -13.00 7.77 3.20
N ARG A 112 -13.49 7.53 4.43
CA ARG A 112 -14.40 8.45 5.12
C ARG A 112 -13.71 9.75 5.54
N LEU A 113 -12.50 9.66 6.10
CA LEU A 113 -11.75 10.80 6.63
C LEU A 113 -11.39 11.81 5.54
N PHE A 114 -11.12 11.34 4.32
CA PHE A 114 -10.71 12.19 3.19
C PHE A 114 -11.81 12.38 2.14
N GLU A 115 -13.05 11.97 2.44
CA GLU A 115 -14.24 12.22 1.62
C GLU A 115 -14.07 11.78 0.15
N ILE A 116 -13.46 10.61 -0.08
CA ILE A 116 -13.13 10.13 -1.43
C ILE A 116 -14.43 9.79 -2.20
N PRO A 117 -14.67 10.40 -3.37
CA PRO A 117 -15.91 10.17 -4.12
C PRO A 117 -15.89 8.85 -4.90
N LEU A 118 -17.05 8.18 -4.91
CA LEU A 118 -17.23 6.82 -5.45
C LEU A 118 -16.86 6.61 -6.94
N PRO A 119 -17.04 7.54 -7.90
CA PRO A 119 -16.60 7.26 -9.27
C PRO A 119 -15.07 7.27 -9.44
N LEU A 120 -14.34 8.02 -8.62
CA LEU A 120 -12.87 8.02 -8.64
C LEU A 120 -12.28 6.82 -7.92
N MET A 121 -12.99 6.33 -6.90
CA MET A 121 -12.54 5.25 -6.05
C MET A 121 -12.33 3.98 -6.86
N TYR A 122 -13.35 3.50 -7.60
CA TYR A 122 -13.27 2.17 -8.22
C TYR A 122 -12.09 1.97 -9.19
N PRO A 123 -11.85 2.82 -10.22
CA PRO A 123 -10.78 2.56 -11.18
C PRO A 123 -9.39 2.73 -10.55
N ALA A 124 -9.21 3.74 -9.71
CA ALA A 124 -7.94 4.01 -9.05
C ALA A 124 -7.62 2.97 -7.97
N GLU A 125 -8.64 2.54 -7.23
CA GLU A 125 -8.51 1.49 -6.21
C GLU A 125 -8.13 0.16 -6.88
N SER A 126 -8.86 -0.28 -7.90
CA SER A 126 -8.53 -1.51 -8.62
C SER A 126 -7.11 -1.47 -9.18
N TYR A 127 -6.69 -0.34 -9.76
CA TYR A 127 -5.33 -0.18 -10.26
C TYR A 127 -4.29 -0.28 -9.15
N GLY A 128 -4.52 0.41 -8.02
CA GLY A 128 -3.64 0.32 -6.87
C GLY A 128 -3.50 -1.10 -6.34
N ARG A 129 -4.62 -1.83 -6.20
CA ARG A 129 -4.58 -3.24 -5.75
C ARG A 129 -3.74 -4.12 -6.68
N MET A 130 -3.90 -3.98 -8.00
CA MET A 130 -3.06 -4.69 -8.97
C MET A 130 -1.56 -4.39 -8.81
N ILE A 131 -1.21 -3.15 -8.48
CA ILE A 131 0.19 -2.75 -8.19
C ILE A 131 0.67 -3.42 -6.90
N GLY A 132 -0.14 -3.41 -5.84
CA GLY A 132 0.18 -4.08 -4.57
C GLY A 132 0.44 -5.58 -4.75
N ASP A 133 -0.40 -6.26 -5.53
CA ASP A 133 -0.23 -7.66 -5.92
C ASP A 133 1.09 -7.88 -6.69
N ALA A 134 1.35 -7.06 -7.71
CA ALA A 134 2.55 -7.18 -8.53
C ALA A 134 3.83 -7.00 -7.69
N ILE A 135 3.85 -6.02 -6.78
CA ILE A 135 4.97 -5.81 -5.86
C ILE A 135 5.08 -6.97 -4.87
N HIS A 136 3.96 -7.51 -4.37
CA HIS A 136 4.00 -8.69 -3.51
C HIS A 136 4.73 -9.85 -4.19
N LEU A 137 4.43 -10.11 -5.46
CA LEU A 137 5.06 -11.15 -6.28
C LEU A 137 6.58 -10.95 -6.43
N LEU A 138 7.06 -9.71 -6.60
CA LEU A 138 8.51 -9.44 -6.58
C LEU A 138 9.17 -9.97 -5.31
N GLY A 139 8.49 -9.81 -4.16
CA GLY A 139 9.00 -10.30 -2.89
C GLY A 139 8.80 -11.80 -2.62
N ILE A 140 8.08 -12.53 -3.46
CA ILE A 140 8.06 -14.00 -3.37
C ILE A 140 9.38 -14.56 -3.91
N SER A 141 9.90 -13.97 -5.00
CA SER A 141 11.12 -14.43 -5.67
C SER A 141 12.35 -14.43 -4.77
N ASP A 142 12.49 -13.50 -3.81
CA ASP A 142 13.70 -13.48 -2.96
C ASP A 142 13.71 -14.59 -1.88
N ARG A 143 12.61 -15.34 -1.64
CA ARG A 143 12.66 -16.52 -0.74
C ARG A 143 13.48 -17.67 -1.32
N GLN A 144 13.78 -17.66 -2.63
CA GLN A 144 14.53 -18.73 -3.30
C GLN A 144 16.06 -18.51 -3.28
N LEU A 145 16.55 -17.43 -2.67
CA LEU A 145 17.98 -17.06 -2.65
C LEU A 145 18.62 -17.14 -1.25
N GLY A 146 17.92 -17.68 -0.25
CA GLY A 146 18.45 -17.95 1.10
C GLY A 146 18.46 -19.44 1.39
#